data_AF-A0A2E6Q464-F1
#
_entry.id   AF-A0A2E6Q464-F1
#
_cell.length_a   1.000
_cell.length_b   1.000
_cell.length_c   1.000
_cell.angle_alpha   90.00
_cell.angle_beta   90.00
_cell.angle_gamma   90.00
#
_symmetry.space_group_name_H-M   'P 1'
#
loop_
_entity.id
_entity.type
_entity.pdbx_description
1 polymer ?
#
loop_
_entity_poly.entity_id
_entity_poly.type
_entity_poly.pdbx_seq_one_letter_code
_entity_poly.pdbx_strand_id
1 'polypeptide(L)'
;MKTLLFRLLVLTFLCTAAIEIGSAVAQSSPSAFDGKWHGERIDVSNDFICNVTDISGTVSGGQISFRLHYNDTQLTGQIGPDGSFDLEGDHDRWEYEFSGKAVGDKIAGTWSVGNAPCRGTWWVKRVK
;
A
#
# COMPACT_ATOMS: atom_id res chain seq x y z
N MET A 1 -18.64 -50.40 59.18
CA MET A 1 -18.68 -50.98 57.81
C MET A 1 -19.89 -50.43 57.07
N LYS A 2 -19.71 -50.06 55.79
CA LYS A 2 -20.65 -49.48 54.80
C LYS A 2 -20.77 -47.93 54.83
N THR A 3 -19.92 -47.13 54.14
CA THR A 3 -19.96 -46.67 52.71
C THR A 3 -21.34 -46.11 52.31
N LEU A 4 -21.56 -44.91 51.74
CA LEU A 4 -20.84 -44.08 50.74
C LEU A 4 -21.08 -42.57 51.02
N LEU A 5 -20.06 -41.70 51.11
CA LEU A 5 -19.31 -41.03 50.02
C LEU A 5 -20.18 -40.17 49.08
N PHE A 6 -20.44 -38.94 49.51
CA PHE A 6 -21.00 -37.85 48.73
C PHE A 6 -19.92 -36.75 48.63
N ARG A 7 -19.09 -36.77 47.58
CA ARG A 7 -18.24 -35.62 47.24
C ARG A 7 -18.09 -35.49 45.73
N LEU A 8 -18.85 -34.53 45.24
CA LEU A 8 -18.64 -33.68 44.07
C LEU A 8 -17.15 -33.62 43.67
N LEU A 9 -16.81 -34.09 42.47
CA LEU A 9 -15.56 -33.72 41.81
C LEU A 9 -15.90 -33.10 40.46
N VAL A 10 -15.91 -31.78 40.45
CA VAL A 10 -15.93 -30.95 39.25
C VAL A 10 -14.57 -31.14 38.57
N LEU A 11 -14.52 -31.78 37.40
CA LEU A 11 -13.32 -31.78 36.58
C LEU A 11 -13.44 -30.69 35.53
N THR A 12 -12.59 -29.69 35.73
CA THR A 12 -12.33 -28.48 34.95
C THR A 12 -12.20 -28.73 33.45
N PHE A 13 -13.02 -28.02 32.68
CA PHE A 13 -12.82 -27.83 31.25
C PHE A 13 -11.59 -26.91 31.08
N LEU A 14 -10.48 -27.47 30.59
CA LEU A 14 -9.32 -26.69 30.17
C LEU A 14 -9.71 -25.89 28.93
N CYS A 15 -10.12 -24.64 29.14
CA CYS A 15 -10.21 -23.67 28.05
C CYS A 15 -8.80 -23.20 27.74
N THR A 16 -8.12 -23.91 26.84
CA THR A 16 -6.85 -23.44 26.27
C THR A 16 -7.17 -22.26 25.36
N ALA A 17 -7.09 -21.04 25.89
CA ALA A 17 -7.13 -19.85 25.05
C ALA A 17 -5.87 -19.86 24.18
N ALA A 18 -6.03 -20.13 22.89
CA ALA A 18 -4.99 -19.84 21.91
C ALA A 18 -4.77 -18.32 21.90
N ILE A 19 -3.61 -17.89 22.41
CA ILE A 19 -3.15 -16.52 22.24
C ILE A 19 -2.66 -16.42 20.79
N GLU A 20 -3.57 -16.00 19.92
CA GLU A 20 -3.22 -15.50 18.59
C GLU A 20 -2.38 -14.22 18.80
N ILE A 21 -1.06 -14.33 18.69
CA ILE A 21 -0.16 -13.17 18.63
C ILE A 21 -0.30 -12.55 17.24
N GLY A 22 -1.47 -11.96 16.97
CA GLY A 22 -1.69 -11.13 15.80
C GLY A 22 -0.99 -9.81 16.00
N SER A 23 0.15 -9.60 15.35
CA SER A 23 0.81 -8.29 15.27
C SER A 23 -0.20 -7.26 14.79
N ALA A 24 -0.59 -6.34 15.67
CA ALA A 24 -1.47 -5.23 15.32
C ALA A 24 -0.73 -4.30 14.35
N VAL A 25 -0.92 -4.52 13.05
CA VAL A 25 -0.62 -3.51 12.04
C VAL A 25 -1.56 -2.33 12.30
N ALA A 26 -1.00 -1.18 12.63
CA ALA A 26 -1.77 0.05 12.79
C ALA A 26 -2.48 0.36 11.47
N GLN A 27 -3.77 0.08 11.39
CA GLN A 27 -4.61 0.40 10.24
C GLN A 27 -4.85 1.91 10.22
N SER A 28 -4.36 2.57 9.19
CA SER A 28 -4.73 3.95 8.87
C SER A 28 -6.01 3.95 8.06
N SER A 29 -6.96 4.83 8.39
CA SER A 29 -8.07 5.12 7.47
C SER A 29 -7.48 5.63 6.15
N PRO A 30 -7.89 5.12 4.97
CA PRO A 30 -7.38 5.62 3.68
C PRO A 30 -7.55 7.13 3.49
N SER A 31 -8.56 7.74 4.11
CA SER A 31 -8.76 9.19 4.13
C SER A 31 -7.68 9.99 4.87
N ALA A 32 -6.86 9.34 5.71
CA ALA A 32 -5.71 9.98 6.35
C ALA A 32 -4.64 10.44 5.33
N PHE A 33 -4.74 9.93 4.10
CA PHE A 33 -3.83 10.28 3.01
C PHE A 33 -4.40 11.37 2.08
N ASP A 34 -5.59 11.91 2.32
CA ASP A 34 -6.24 12.89 1.45
C ASP A 34 -5.43 14.19 1.30
N GLY A 35 -5.27 14.67 0.07
CA GLY A 35 -4.54 15.91 -0.21
C GLY A 35 -3.92 15.96 -1.59
N LYS A 36 -3.13 17.01 -1.81
CA LYS A 36 -2.32 17.19 -3.03
C LYS A 36 -0.92 16.63 -2.81
N TRP A 37 -0.36 16.04 -3.86
CA TRP A 37 0.91 15.33 -3.82
C TRP A 37 1.78 15.72 -5.00
N HIS A 38 3.09 15.75 -4.78
CA HIS A 38 4.08 16.06 -5.81
C HIS A 38 5.42 15.37 -5.55
N GLY A 39 6.11 14.97 -6.62
CA GLY A 39 7.41 14.31 -6.57
C GLY A 39 7.79 13.79 -7.94
N GLU A 40 8.42 12.62 -8.01
CA GLU A 40 9.01 12.11 -9.24
C GLU A 40 9.15 10.58 -9.24
N ARG A 41 9.28 10.01 -10.45
CA ARG A 41 9.88 8.69 -10.64
C ARG A 41 11.33 8.82 -11.10
N ILE A 42 12.15 7.90 -10.61
CA ILE A 42 13.58 7.77 -10.89
C ILE A 42 13.78 6.44 -11.60
N ASP A 43 14.47 6.50 -12.73
CA ASP A 43 14.87 5.31 -13.48
C ASP A 43 16.13 4.66 -12.87
N VAL A 44 16.11 3.34 -12.80
CA VAL A 44 17.24 2.52 -12.32
C VAL A 44 17.60 1.42 -13.32
N SER A 45 16.95 1.38 -14.48
CA SER A 45 17.21 0.39 -15.53
C SER A 45 18.53 0.61 -16.26
N ASN A 46 19.13 1.79 -16.13
CA ASN A 46 20.39 2.16 -16.78
C ASN A 46 20.32 2.03 -18.32
N ASP A 47 19.11 2.10 -18.87
CA ASP A 47 18.81 2.27 -20.28
C ASP A 47 18.50 3.76 -20.50
N PHE A 48 19.13 4.39 -21.48
CA PHE A 48 19.01 5.84 -21.72
C PHE A 48 17.62 6.28 -22.25
N ILE A 49 16.60 5.44 -22.07
CA ILE A 49 15.28 5.56 -22.68
C ILE A 49 14.26 6.11 -21.66
N CYS A 50 14.42 5.79 -20.38
CA CYS A 50 13.42 6.06 -19.36
C CYS A 50 13.88 7.24 -18.48
N ASN A 51 13.42 8.45 -18.77
CA ASN A 51 13.87 9.63 -18.03
C ASN A 51 13.19 9.78 -16.66
N VAL A 52 13.84 10.50 -15.75
CA VAL A 52 13.20 11.06 -14.53
C VAL A 52 11.96 11.84 -14.96
N THR A 53 10.86 11.67 -14.25
CA THR A 53 9.57 12.27 -14.61
C THR A 53 8.87 12.82 -13.38
N ASP A 54 8.43 14.07 -13.49
CA ASP A 54 7.59 14.73 -12.48
C ASP A 54 6.25 14.02 -12.32
N ILE A 55 5.80 13.91 -11.09
CA ILE A 55 4.52 13.33 -10.71
C ILE A 55 3.78 14.33 -9.83
N SER A 56 2.50 14.58 -10.14
CA SER A 56 1.62 15.30 -9.22
C SER A 56 0.19 14.81 -9.30
N GLY A 57 -0.60 15.10 -8.26
CA GLY A 57 -2.03 14.80 -8.27
C GLY A 57 -2.62 14.79 -6.88
N THR A 58 -3.66 13.98 -6.67
CA THR A 58 -4.46 13.98 -5.44
C THR A 58 -4.77 12.60 -4.92
N VAL A 59 -4.98 12.55 -3.60
CA VAL A 59 -5.67 11.46 -2.92
C VAL A 59 -6.97 12.01 -2.35
N SER A 60 -8.08 11.29 -2.52
CA SER A 60 -9.38 11.65 -1.96
C SER A 60 -10.16 10.41 -1.56
N GLY A 61 -10.52 10.26 -0.29
CA GLY A 61 -11.17 9.06 0.23
C GLY A 61 -10.36 7.78 0.00
N GLY A 62 -9.03 7.89 -0.06
CA GLY A 62 -8.13 6.80 -0.42
C GLY A 62 -8.00 6.49 -1.92
N GLN A 63 -8.77 7.13 -2.80
CA GLN A 63 -8.60 7.01 -4.24
C GLN A 63 -7.42 7.87 -4.69
N ILE A 64 -6.48 7.26 -5.43
CA ILE A 64 -5.30 7.93 -5.99
C ILE A 64 -5.60 8.36 -7.43
N SER A 65 -5.21 9.59 -7.75
CA SER A 65 -5.22 10.16 -9.10
C SER A 65 -3.94 10.99 -9.27
N PHE A 66 -2.90 10.40 -9.89
CA PHE A 66 -1.62 11.05 -10.17
C PHE A 66 -1.36 11.18 -11.66
N ARG A 67 -0.52 12.12 -12.08
CA ARG A 67 -0.18 12.38 -13.47
C ARG A 67 1.32 12.37 -13.68
N LEU A 68 1.78 11.61 -14.67
CA LEU A 68 3.15 11.64 -15.19
C LEU A 68 3.24 12.76 -16.23
N HIS A 69 4.01 13.82 -15.95
CA HIS A 69 4.00 15.02 -16.82
C HIS A 69 4.76 14.87 -18.14
N TYR A 70 5.61 13.85 -18.28
CA TYR A 70 6.36 13.61 -19.51
C TYR A 70 5.46 13.30 -20.72
N ASN A 71 4.42 12.50 -20.51
CA ASN A 71 3.52 11.99 -21.55
C ASN A 71 2.04 12.03 -21.14
N ASP A 72 1.72 12.84 -20.14
CA ASP A 72 0.34 13.10 -19.69
C ASP A 72 -0.43 11.84 -19.23
N THR A 73 0.28 10.80 -18.79
CA THR A 73 -0.35 9.55 -18.29
C THR A 73 -0.94 9.75 -16.90
N GLN A 74 -2.22 9.44 -16.75
CA GLN A 74 -2.92 9.31 -15.49
C GLN A 74 -2.62 7.95 -14.85
N LEU A 75 -2.16 7.96 -13.61
CA LEU A 75 -2.07 6.81 -12.73
C LEU A 75 -3.28 6.81 -11.79
N THR A 76 -3.94 5.66 -11.64
CA THR A 76 -5.08 5.49 -10.73
C THR A 76 -4.98 4.23 -9.90
N GLY A 77 -5.52 4.27 -8.69
CA GLY A 77 -5.61 3.12 -7.79
C GLY A 77 -6.25 3.48 -6.46
N GLN A 78 -6.20 2.55 -5.50
CA GLN A 78 -6.87 2.69 -4.20
C GLN A 78 -5.91 2.32 -3.07
N ILE A 79 -5.80 3.19 -2.06
CA ILE A 79 -5.01 2.94 -0.85
C ILE A 79 -5.75 1.97 0.07
N GLY A 80 -5.09 0.86 0.39
CA GLY A 80 -5.55 -0.13 1.36
C GLY A 80 -5.40 0.33 2.82
N PRO A 81 -6.00 -0.38 3.78
CA PRO A 81 -5.97 0.00 5.20
C PRO A 81 -4.57 0.05 5.84
N ASP A 82 -3.59 -0.66 5.26
CA ASP A 82 -2.20 -0.68 5.69
C ASP A 82 -1.31 0.33 4.93
N GLY A 83 -1.92 1.15 4.07
CA GLY A 83 -1.27 2.13 3.22
C GLY A 83 -0.71 1.57 1.92
N SER A 84 -0.80 0.25 1.66
CA SER A 84 -0.35 -0.36 0.41
C SER A 84 -1.32 -0.10 -0.74
N PHE A 85 -0.80 -0.05 -1.96
CA PHE A 85 -1.59 0.08 -3.19
C PHE A 85 -0.75 -0.25 -4.42
N ASP A 86 -1.46 -0.50 -5.51
CA ASP A 86 -0.93 -0.53 -6.87
C ASP A 86 -1.65 0.55 -7.72
N LEU A 87 -0.97 1.08 -8.73
CA LEU A 87 -1.51 2.01 -9.71
C LEU A 87 -1.25 1.51 -11.13
N GLU A 88 -2.23 1.74 -11.98
CA GLU A 88 -2.17 1.48 -13.42
C GLU A 88 -2.22 2.80 -14.18
N GLY A 89 -1.46 2.88 -15.28
CA GLY A 89 -1.44 4.03 -16.17
C GLY A 89 -2.42 3.92 -17.34
N ASP A 90 -3.10 5.02 -17.68
CA ASP A 90 -4.04 5.11 -18.82
C ASP A 90 -3.33 5.41 -20.16
N HIS A 91 -2.33 4.61 -20.54
CA HIS A 91 -1.55 4.88 -21.75
C HIS A 91 -1.68 3.77 -22.80
N ASP A 92 -2.08 4.13 -24.02
CA ASP A 92 -2.36 3.18 -25.11
C ASP A 92 -1.17 2.28 -25.49
N ARG A 93 0.05 2.80 -25.35
CA ARG A 93 1.28 2.09 -25.75
C ARG A 93 2.02 1.42 -24.60
N TRP A 94 1.96 1.98 -23.41
CA TRP A 94 2.92 1.66 -22.35
C TRP A 94 2.18 1.13 -21.15
N GLU A 95 2.50 -0.10 -20.77
CA GLU A 95 1.87 -0.81 -19.66
C GLU A 95 2.50 -0.38 -18.34
N TYR A 96 2.22 0.86 -17.92
CA TYR A 96 2.76 1.43 -16.69
C TYR A 96 2.13 0.77 -15.46
N GLU A 97 3.00 0.26 -14.58
CA GLU A 97 2.63 -0.35 -13.30
C GLU A 97 3.42 0.32 -12.19
N PHE A 98 2.73 0.74 -11.13
CA PHE A 98 3.35 1.32 -9.94
C PHE A 98 2.85 0.56 -8.72
N SER A 99 3.74 0.27 -7.78
CA SER A 99 3.36 -0.20 -6.45
C SER A 99 3.90 0.78 -5.42
N GLY A 100 3.25 0.87 -4.25
CA GLY A 100 3.73 1.77 -3.23
C GLY A 100 3.09 1.60 -1.87
N LYS A 101 3.62 2.40 -0.93
CA LYS A 101 3.10 2.51 0.43
C LYS A 101 3.01 3.97 0.86
N ALA A 102 1.86 4.34 1.39
CA ALA A 102 1.61 5.63 2.01
C ALA A 102 1.94 5.59 3.51
N VAL A 103 2.80 6.50 3.98
CA VAL A 103 3.18 6.65 5.39
C VAL A 103 3.30 8.14 5.72
N GLY A 104 2.35 8.65 6.52
CA GLY A 104 2.28 10.07 6.86
C GLY A 104 2.14 10.97 5.63
N ASP A 105 3.10 11.88 5.43
CA ASP A 105 3.13 12.84 4.31
C ASP A 105 4.02 12.38 3.14
N LYS A 106 4.32 11.08 3.06
CA LYS A 106 5.12 10.49 2.00
C LYS A 106 4.44 9.25 1.43
N ILE A 107 4.46 9.15 0.10
CA ILE A 107 4.15 7.95 -0.65
C ILE A 107 5.40 7.58 -1.45
N ALA A 108 5.78 6.31 -1.46
CA ALA A 108 6.91 5.83 -2.24
C ALA A 108 6.77 4.35 -2.58
N GLY A 109 7.49 3.92 -3.63
CA GLY A 109 7.55 2.52 -4.01
C GLY A 109 8.34 2.30 -5.30
N THR A 110 7.95 1.29 -6.06
CA THR A 110 8.59 0.91 -7.32
C THR A 110 7.65 1.06 -8.50
N TRP A 111 8.22 1.17 -9.69
CA TRP A 111 7.47 1.24 -10.95
C TRP A 111 8.15 0.41 -12.03
N SER A 112 7.38 -0.03 -13.02
CA SER A 112 7.82 -0.75 -14.20
C SER A 112 6.94 -0.46 -15.41
N VAL A 113 7.40 -0.85 -16.59
CA VAL A 113 6.61 -0.87 -17.82
C VAL A 113 6.56 -2.31 -18.31
N GLY A 114 5.39 -2.94 -18.36
CA GLY A 114 5.24 -4.36 -18.68
C GLY A 114 5.84 -4.76 -20.04
N ASN A 115 5.79 -3.84 -21.00
CA ASN A 115 6.26 -4.05 -22.38
C ASN A 115 7.57 -3.30 -22.74
N ALA A 116 8.35 -2.86 -21.75
CA ALA A 116 9.67 -2.24 -21.94
C ALA A 116 10.63 -2.56 -20.78
N PRO A 117 11.96 -2.49 -20.96
CA PRO A 117 12.91 -2.71 -19.86
C PRO A 117 12.97 -1.56 -18.83
N CYS A 118 12.01 -0.62 -18.83
CA CYS A 118 11.95 0.49 -17.89
C CYS A 118 11.46 0.05 -16.50
N ARG A 119 12.19 0.41 -15.45
CA ARG A 119 11.78 0.23 -14.05
C ARG A 119 12.54 1.16 -13.12
N GLY A 120 12.02 1.34 -11.92
CA GLY A 120 12.76 2.01 -10.87
C GLY A 120 11.95 2.31 -9.62
N THR A 121 12.29 3.43 -8.99
CA THR A 121 11.66 3.88 -7.75
C THR A 121 10.93 5.18 -7.98
N TRP A 122 9.91 5.47 -7.18
CA TRP A 122 9.20 6.73 -7.25
C TRP A 122 8.78 7.19 -5.86
N TRP A 123 8.52 8.48 -5.74
CA TRP A 123 8.03 9.06 -4.50
C TRP A 123 7.23 10.33 -4.77
N VAL A 124 6.27 10.61 -3.88
CA VAL A 124 5.59 11.90 -3.79
C VAL A 124 5.46 12.32 -2.32
N LYS A 125 5.46 13.63 -2.08
CA LYS A 125 5.21 14.24 -0.76
C LYS A 125 3.95 15.08 -0.81
N ARG A 126 3.27 15.17 0.32
CA ARG A 126 2.09 16.05 0.45
C ARG A 126 2.52 17.50 0.27
N VAL A 127 1.83 18.20 -0.62
CA VAL A 127 1.98 19.65 -0.80
C VAL A 127 1.20 20.34 0.31
N LYS A 128 1.85 21.30 0.99
CA LYS A 128 1.22 22.11 2.04
C LYS A 128 0.32 23.19 1.44
#